data_AF-W1W4N0-F1
#
_entry.id   AF-W1W4N0-F1
#
_cell.length_a   1.000
_cell.length_b   1.000
_cell.length_c   1.000
_cell.angle_alpha   90.00
_cell.angle_beta   90.00
_cell.angle_gamma   90.00
#
_symmetry.space_group_name_H-M   'P 1'
#
loop_
_entity.id
_entity.type
_entity.pdbx_description
1 polymer ?
#
loop_
_entity_poly.entity_id
_entity_poly.type
_entity_poly.pdbx_seq_one_letter_code
_entity_poly.pdbx_strand_id
1 'polypeptide(L)'
;YKLRGVVLEARHTGLVKANENFQEWLMADKTLPFGENGDHITINLIDFDNIENNHFVVAQQVHYIAATEVYFDIVLYVNGIPLVVGEVKTATRPSVTWQDGAADFMGGKKYYWKNVESFFVPNLLCFASEGKTFAYGAINARVKDWGPWHNTELRDEILPGLASVLNSCESLLNPQTLLQLLESFALFSTVKTGKNTPPKRVKILPRYPQFEAAKQIVERVRRGYPKKGLIWHFQGSGKSLLMLYAAKMLRADNALKNPTVLIVVDRRDLDSQINETFGGADVKNLIKVQSCKKLGEYIEQDSRGILITTIFKFKDIEIDDSNPNGLNNRDNIIVLVD
;
A
#
# COMPACT_ATOMS: atom_id res chain seq x y z
N TYR A 1 5.12 -16.19 -21.92
CA TYR A 1 6.49 -16.31 -21.38
C TYR A 1 6.84 -15.25 -20.33
N LYS A 2 6.53 -13.96 -20.52
CA LYS A 2 6.95 -12.89 -19.59
C LYS A 2 6.32 -12.96 -18.19
N LEU A 3 4.99 -13.10 -18.06
CA LEU A 3 4.30 -13.12 -16.76
C LEU A 3 4.68 -14.34 -15.88
N ARG A 4 4.71 -15.55 -16.48
CA ARG A 4 5.19 -16.77 -15.80
C ARG A 4 6.64 -16.63 -15.33
N GLY A 5 7.47 -15.89 -16.07
CA GLY A 5 8.86 -15.60 -15.69
C GLY A 5 8.96 -14.92 -14.33
N VAL A 6 8.15 -13.89 -14.09
CA VAL A 6 8.12 -13.15 -12.81
C VAL A 6 7.85 -14.08 -11.61
N VAL A 7 6.93 -15.03 -11.78
CA VAL A 7 6.59 -16.02 -10.73
C VAL A 7 7.75 -16.96 -10.44
N LEU A 8 8.49 -17.38 -11.47
CA LEU A 8 9.62 -18.31 -11.34
C LEU A 8 10.89 -17.60 -10.83
N GLU A 9 11.06 -16.32 -11.15
CA GLU A 9 12.20 -15.49 -10.73
C GLU A 9 12.27 -15.26 -9.23
N ALA A 10 11.16 -15.44 -8.48
CA ALA A 10 11.13 -15.28 -7.03
C ALA A 10 12.22 -16.08 -6.30
N ARG A 11 12.59 -17.25 -6.83
CA ARG A 11 13.67 -18.10 -6.28
C ARG A 11 15.06 -17.48 -6.39
N HIS A 12 15.24 -16.54 -7.31
CA HIS A 12 16.52 -15.89 -7.61
C HIS A 12 16.57 -14.45 -7.07
N THR A 13 15.52 -13.66 -7.31
CA THR A 13 15.46 -12.23 -6.93
C THR A 13 14.86 -12.00 -5.54
N GLY A 14 14.22 -13.04 -4.97
CA GLY A 14 13.53 -13.00 -3.68
C GLY A 14 12.05 -12.64 -3.82
N LEU A 15 11.23 -13.22 -2.92
CA LEU A 15 9.77 -13.12 -2.95
C LEU A 15 9.23 -11.68 -3.03
N VAL A 16 9.78 -10.74 -2.24
CA VAL A 16 9.28 -9.36 -2.21
C VAL A 16 9.58 -8.63 -3.53
N LYS A 17 10.74 -8.87 -4.15
CA LYS A 17 11.07 -8.22 -5.42
C LYS A 17 10.24 -8.78 -6.57
N ALA A 18 10.02 -10.10 -6.59
CA ALA A 18 9.09 -10.70 -7.54
C ALA A 18 7.64 -10.22 -7.35
N ASN A 19 7.20 -10.03 -6.10
CA ASN A 19 5.88 -9.48 -5.79
C ASN A 19 5.71 -8.04 -6.26
N GLU A 20 6.73 -7.20 -6.05
CA GLU A 20 6.77 -5.84 -6.60
C GLU A 20 6.64 -5.85 -8.12
N ASN A 21 7.47 -6.64 -8.80
CA ASN A 21 7.42 -6.75 -10.25
C ASN A 21 6.06 -7.28 -10.74
N PHE A 22 5.43 -8.20 -10.00
CA PHE A 22 4.11 -8.72 -10.35
C PHE A 22 3.00 -7.69 -10.10
N GLN A 23 3.15 -6.85 -9.06
CA GLN A 23 2.20 -5.76 -8.80
C GLN A 23 2.15 -4.77 -9.97
N GLU A 24 3.25 -4.49 -10.66
CA GLU A 24 3.24 -3.69 -11.90
C GLU A 24 2.35 -4.32 -13.00
N TRP A 25 2.29 -5.64 -13.09
CA TRP A 25 1.36 -6.32 -13.99
C TRP A 25 -0.10 -6.19 -13.54
N LEU A 26 -0.35 -6.32 -12.23
CA LEU A 26 -1.68 -6.14 -11.66
C LEU A 26 -2.21 -4.72 -11.89
N MET A 27 -1.31 -3.72 -11.82
CA MET A 27 -1.60 -2.30 -12.04
C MET A 27 -1.64 -1.89 -13.51
N ALA A 28 -1.57 -2.84 -14.45
CA ALA A 28 -1.58 -2.57 -15.88
C ALA A 28 -0.45 -1.61 -16.36
N ASP A 29 0.69 -1.60 -15.65
CA ASP A 29 1.84 -0.75 -15.98
C ASP A 29 2.72 -1.33 -17.11
N LYS A 30 2.38 -2.51 -17.62
CA LYS A 30 3.11 -3.22 -18.67
C LYS A 30 2.28 -3.30 -19.96
N THR A 31 2.92 -2.98 -21.08
CA THR A 31 2.32 -3.13 -22.42
C THR A 31 2.96 -4.29 -23.18
N LEU A 32 2.17 -4.94 -24.04
CA LEU A 32 2.60 -6.05 -24.89
C LEU A 32 2.25 -5.80 -26.36
N PRO A 33 3.08 -6.26 -27.31
CA PRO A 33 2.89 -6.04 -28.75
C PRO A 33 1.83 -7.01 -29.32
N PHE A 34 0.61 -6.94 -28.79
CA PHE A 34 -0.54 -7.74 -29.22
C PHE A 34 -1.59 -6.93 -29.97
N GLY A 35 -1.39 -5.61 -30.13
CA GLY A 35 -2.25 -4.75 -30.93
C GLY A 35 -2.12 -5.02 -32.42
N GLU A 36 -2.98 -4.36 -33.19
CA GLU A 36 -2.89 -4.38 -34.65
C GLU A 36 -1.49 -3.94 -35.09
N ASN A 37 -0.93 -4.62 -36.10
CA ASN A 37 0.42 -4.39 -36.62
C ASN A 37 1.57 -4.54 -35.59
N GLY A 38 1.32 -5.17 -34.44
CA GLY A 38 2.32 -5.34 -33.38
C GLY A 38 2.40 -4.16 -32.42
N ASP A 39 1.40 -3.27 -32.43
CA ASP A 39 1.31 -2.17 -31.49
C ASP A 39 1.25 -2.65 -30.03
N HIS A 40 1.86 -1.85 -29.15
CA HIS A 40 1.87 -2.12 -27.72
C HIS A 40 0.52 -1.75 -27.10
N ILE A 41 -0.20 -2.75 -26.58
CA ILE A 41 -1.44 -2.58 -25.83
C ILE A 41 -1.22 -2.91 -24.35
N THR A 42 -1.95 -2.21 -23.49
CA THR A 42 -1.97 -2.50 -22.05
C THR A 42 -2.78 -3.76 -21.78
N ILE A 43 -2.27 -4.63 -20.92
CA ILE A 43 -3.00 -5.84 -20.48
C ILE A 43 -3.54 -5.60 -19.07
N ASN A 44 -4.86 -5.47 -18.97
CA ASN A 44 -5.55 -5.30 -17.68
C ASN A 44 -5.81 -6.67 -17.07
N LEU A 45 -5.10 -7.00 -15.98
CA LEU A 45 -5.34 -8.22 -15.20
C LEU A 45 -6.46 -8.04 -14.17
N ILE A 46 -6.69 -6.80 -13.74
CA ILE A 46 -7.74 -6.39 -12.82
C ILE A 46 -8.39 -5.14 -13.41
N ASP A 47 -9.72 -5.10 -13.40
CA ASP A 47 -10.50 -3.92 -13.76
C ASP A 47 -10.78 -3.09 -12.50
N PHE A 48 -10.03 -2.00 -12.32
CA PHE A 48 -10.21 -1.10 -11.18
C PHE A 48 -11.34 -0.08 -11.41
N ASP A 49 -11.70 0.18 -12.68
CA ASP A 49 -12.73 1.15 -13.04
C ASP A 49 -14.14 0.57 -12.83
N ASN A 50 -14.33 -0.72 -13.18
CA ASN A 50 -15.55 -1.45 -12.93
C ASN A 50 -15.26 -2.78 -12.23
N ILE A 51 -15.39 -2.76 -10.90
CA ILE A 51 -15.06 -3.88 -10.01
C ILE A 51 -15.87 -5.14 -10.36
N GLU A 52 -17.11 -4.99 -10.83
CA GLU A 52 -18.01 -6.10 -11.19
C GLU A 52 -17.55 -6.89 -12.42
N ASN A 53 -16.62 -6.36 -13.22
CA ASN A 53 -16.01 -7.09 -14.34
C ASN A 53 -14.98 -8.13 -13.87
N ASN A 54 -14.59 -8.10 -12.60
CA ASN A 54 -13.66 -9.07 -12.02
C ASN A 54 -14.41 -10.27 -11.44
N HIS A 55 -13.77 -11.44 -11.49
CA HIS A 55 -14.25 -12.66 -10.87
C HIS A 55 -13.57 -12.89 -9.51
N PHE A 56 -14.37 -12.89 -8.45
CA PHE A 56 -13.92 -13.10 -7.07
C PHE A 56 -14.26 -14.52 -6.59
N VAL A 57 -13.26 -15.25 -6.11
CA VAL A 57 -13.44 -16.62 -5.61
C VAL A 57 -12.80 -16.78 -4.24
N VAL A 58 -13.54 -17.35 -3.30
CA VAL A 58 -13.01 -17.85 -2.02
C VAL A 58 -12.89 -19.37 -2.12
N ALA A 59 -11.69 -19.90 -1.91
CA ALA A 59 -11.46 -21.34 -1.88
C ALA A 59 -10.95 -21.75 -0.49
N GLN A 60 -11.39 -22.92 -0.04
CA GLN A 60 -10.99 -23.51 1.25
C GLN A 60 -10.14 -24.75 1.01
N GLN A 61 -9.20 -25.03 1.94
CA GLN A 61 -8.32 -26.21 1.87
C GLN A 61 -7.62 -26.34 0.52
N VAL A 62 -7.04 -25.23 0.05
CA VAL A 62 -6.38 -25.16 -1.25
C VAL A 62 -5.08 -25.96 -1.20
N HIS A 63 -5.06 -27.04 -1.96
CA HIS A 63 -3.89 -27.88 -2.14
C HIS A 63 -2.96 -27.28 -3.19
N TYR A 64 -1.68 -27.13 -2.85
CA TYR A 64 -0.66 -26.66 -3.77
C TYR A 64 0.65 -27.44 -3.61
N ILE A 65 1.26 -27.82 -4.74
CA ILE A 65 2.49 -28.59 -4.78
C ILE A 65 3.59 -27.73 -5.41
N ALA A 66 4.65 -27.45 -4.63
CA ALA A 66 5.89 -26.89 -5.18
C ALA A 66 7.12 -27.63 -4.61
N ALA A 67 7.99 -26.97 -3.86
CA ALA A 67 9.11 -27.66 -3.19
C ALA A 67 8.60 -28.58 -2.07
N THR A 68 7.47 -28.20 -1.45
CA THR A 68 6.71 -29.03 -0.54
C THR A 68 5.24 -29.04 -0.96
N GLU A 69 4.52 -30.06 -0.52
CA GLU A 69 3.06 -30.11 -0.56
C GLU A 69 2.50 -29.28 0.60
N VAL A 70 1.53 -28.41 0.31
CA VAL A 70 0.89 -27.55 1.32
C VAL A 70 -0.62 -27.49 1.10
N TYR A 71 -1.33 -27.29 2.20
CA TYR A 71 -2.75 -27.00 2.21
C TYR A 71 -2.93 -25.64 2.90
N PHE A 72 -3.54 -24.69 2.19
CA PHE A 72 -3.91 -23.38 2.74
C PHE A 72 -5.36 -23.42 3.20
N ASP A 73 -5.65 -22.89 4.39
CA ASP A 73 -7.02 -22.93 4.92
C ASP A 73 -7.99 -22.13 4.06
N ILE A 74 -7.60 -20.90 3.69
CA ILE A 74 -8.41 -19.99 2.89
C ILE A 74 -7.52 -19.28 1.87
N VAL A 75 -7.98 -19.19 0.61
CA VAL A 75 -7.35 -18.37 -0.43
C VAL A 75 -8.42 -17.55 -1.15
N LEU A 76 -8.20 -16.24 -1.31
CA LEU A 76 -9.05 -15.37 -2.12
C LEU A 76 -8.36 -15.09 -3.44
N TYR A 77 -9.10 -15.32 -4.52
CA TYR A 77 -8.67 -15.09 -5.89
C TYR A 77 -9.42 -13.92 -6.51
N VAL A 78 -8.71 -13.13 -7.31
CA VAL A 78 -9.29 -12.16 -8.24
C VAL A 78 -8.82 -12.55 -9.64
N ASN A 79 -9.75 -12.84 -10.55
CA ASN A 79 -9.45 -13.30 -11.91
C ASN A 79 -8.49 -14.52 -11.94
N GLY A 80 -8.62 -15.41 -10.95
CA GLY A 80 -7.76 -16.60 -10.79
C GLY A 80 -6.39 -16.31 -10.15
N ILE A 81 -6.12 -15.09 -9.71
CA ILE A 81 -4.85 -14.67 -9.09
C ILE A 81 -4.98 -14.70 -7.55
N PRO A 82 -4.16 -15.47 -6.80
CA PRO A 82 -4.26 -15.59 -5.35
C PRO A 82 -3.74 -14.34 -4.63
N LEU A 83 -4.62 -13.38 -4.37
CA LEU A 83 -4.25 -12.11 -3.72
C LEU A 83 -4.21 -12.22 -2.20
N VAL A 84 -5.00 -13.12 -1.58
CA VAL A 84 -5.03 -13.27 -0.12
C VAL A 84 -4.88 -14.73 0.27
N VAL A 85 -4.07 -15.00 1.30
CA VAL A 85 -3.95 -16.32 1.93
C VAL A 85 -4.21 -16.18 3.42
N GLY A 86 -5.14 -16.98 3.93
CA GLY A 86 -5.56 -17.02 5.32
C GLY A 86 -5.18 -18.33 6.01
N GLU A 87 -4.73 -18.24 7.25
CA GLU A 87 -4.45 -19.38 8.14
C GLU A 87 -5.33 -19.28 9.38
N VAL A 88 -6.10 -20.33 9.68
CA VAL A 88 -7.07 -20.33 10.78
C VAL A 88 -6.69 -21.35 11.83
N LYS A 89 -6.74 -20.96 13.10
CA LYS A 89 -6.44 -21.80 14.26
C LYS A 89 -7.67 -22.05 15.12
N THR A 90 -7.54 -23.05 16.00
CA THR A 90 -8.63 -23.42 16.92
C THR A 90 -8.87 -22.35 17.98
N ALA A 91 -10.14 -21.97 18.17
CA ALA A 91 -10.58 -21.05 19.23
C ALA A 91 -10.60 -21.69 20.62
N THR A 92 -10.55 -23.03 20.70
CA THR A 92 -10.80 -23.79 21.94
C THR A 92 -9.55 -23.99 22.79
N ARG A 93 -8.35 -23.76 22.25
CA ARG A 93 -7.08 -23.90 22.99
C ARG A 93 -6.50 -22.52 23.31
N PRO A 94 -6.50 -22.09 24.59
CA PRO A 94 -6.04 -20.74 24.95
C PRO A 94 -4.58 -20.43 24.60
N SER A 95 -3.73 -21.46 24.51
CA SER A 95 -2.32 -21.32 24.14
C SER A 95 -2.09 -21.14 22.64
N VAL A 96 -3.13 -21.25 21.82
CA VAL A 96 -3.05 -21.11 20.35
C VAL A 96 -3.72 -19.80 19.95
N THR A 97 -3.03 -19.02 19.14
CA THR A 97 -3.41 -17.66 18.75
C THR A 97 -3.17 -17.45 17.26
N TRP A 98 -3.61 -16.30 16.73
CA TRP A 98 -3.28 -15.86 15.38
C TRP A 98 -1.77 -15.82 15.13
N GLN A 99 -0.95 -15.63 16.17
CA GLN A 99 0.51 -15.60 16.03
C GLN A 99 1.05 -16.96 15.60
N ASP A 100 0.45 -18.06 16.04
CA ASP A 100 0.80 -19.40 15.57
C ASP A 100 0.46 -19.56 14.08
N GLY A 101 -0.66 -18.99 13.63
CA GLY A 101 -1.00 -18.92 12.20
C GLY A 101 -0.05 -18.04 11.40
N ALA A 102 0.32 -16.87 11.92
CA ALA A 102 1.31 -15.99 11.30
C ALA A 102 2.70 -16.67 11.22
N ALA A 103 3.07 -17.44 12.24
CA ALA A 103 4.35 -18.16 12.31
C ALA A 103 4.48 -19.24 11.22
N ASP A 104 3.38 -19.88 10.82
CA ASP A 104 3.36 -20.89 9.75
C ASP A 104 3.80 -20.33 8.39
N PHE A 105 3.54 -19.04 8.12
CA PHE A 105 4.04 -18.38 6.92
C PHE A 105 5.57 -18.19 6.96
N MET A 106 6.12 -18.00 8.15
CA MET A 106 7.45 -17.46 8.38
C MET A 106 8.49 -18.52 8.75
N GLY A 107 8.08 -19.70 9.18
CA GLY A 107 9.00 -20.71 9.70
C GLY A 107 8.32 -22.02 10.07
N GLY A 108 9.00 -22.82 10.89
CA GLY A 108 8.54 -24.14 11.29
C GLY A 108 8.48 -25.13 10.12
N LYS A 109 7.60 -26.13 10.24
CA LYS A 109 7.44 -27.18 9.22
C LYS A 109 6.77 -26.64 7.94
N LYS A 110 5.85 -25.69 8.07
CA LYS A 110 5.09 -25.12 6.95
C LYS A 110 5.94 -24.14 6.15
N TYR A 111 6.50 -23.13 6.82
CA TYR A 111 7.38 -22.10 6.26
C TYR A 111 6.94 -21.63 4.86
N TYR A 112 5.66 -21.24 4.72
CA TYR A 112 5.02 -21.07 3.42
C TYR A 112 5.76 -20.11 2.50
N TRP A 113 6.19 -18.95 3.02
CA TRP A 113 6.89 -17.95 2.21
C TRP A 113 8.26 -18.41 1.71
N LYS A 114 8.81 -19.52 2.21
CA LYS A 114 10.06 -20.12 1.71
C LYS A 114 9.80 -21.34 0.83
N ASN A 115 8.89 -22.21 1.26
CA ASN A 115 8.68 -23.51 0.62
C ASN A 115 7.80 -23.43 -0.65
N VAL A 116 6.93 -22.42 -0.74
CA VAL A 116 5.98 -22.23 -1.84
C VAL A 116 5.97 -20.78 -2.33
N GLU A 117 7.17 -20.16 -2.38
CA GLU A 117 7.41 -18.75 -2.79
C GLU A 117 6.60 -18.32 -4.02
N SER A 118 6.56 -19.15 -5.07
CA SER A 118 5.87 -18.82 -6.33
C SER A 118 4.36 -18.55 -6.15
N PHE A 119 3.70 -19.20 -5.19
CA PHE A 119 2.28 -18.98 -4.90
C PHE A 119 2.01 -17.59 -4.31
N PHE A 120 2.99 -17.04 -3.58
CA PHE A 120 2.89 -15.74 -2.92
C PHE A 120 3.38 -14.58 -3.77
N VAL A 121 3.90 -14.83 -4.98
CA VAL A 121 4.33 -13.77 -5.90
C VAL A 121 3.21 -12.76 -6.21
N PRO A 122 1.96 -13.14 -6.47
CA PRO A 122 0.89 -12.15 -6.66
C PRO A 122 0.25 -11.64 -5.35
N ASN A 123 0.67 -12.15 -4.18
CA ASN A 123 -0.05 -11.93 -2.92
C ASN A 123 -0.09 -10.43 -2.53
N LEU A 124 -1.28 -9.93 -2.21
CA LEU A 124 -1.49 -8.61 -1.63
C LEU A 124 -1.18 -8.64 -0.13
N LEU A 125 -1.87 -9.52 0.61
CA LEU A 125 -1.76 -9.66 2.05
C LEU A 125 -1.99 -11.11 2.51
N CYS A 126 -1.51 -11.43 3.69
CA CYS A 126 -1.83 -12.67 4.41
C CYS A 126 -2.62 -12.31 5.68
N PHE A 127 -3.50 -13.19 6.15
CA PHE A 127 -4.15 -13.03 7.45
C PHE A 127 -4.09 -14.30 8.29
N ALA A 128 -4.25 -14.14 9.60
CA ALA A 128 -4.32 -15.22 10.55
C ALA A 128 -5.38 -14.92 11.61
N SER A 129 -6.07 -15.97 12.06
CA SER A 129 -7.06 -15.85 13.14
C SER A 129 -7.24 -17.16 13.88
N GLU A 130 -7.44 -17.10 15.19
CA GLU A 130 -7.91 -18.22 16.02
C GLU A 130 -9.42 -18.13 16.33
N GLY A 131 -10.18 -17.30 15.62
CA GLY A 131 -11.62 -17.10 15.85
C GLY A 131 -11.97 -16.15 17.00
N LYS A 132 -10.96 -15.51 17.61
CA LYS A 132 -11.14 -14.44 18.63
C LYS A 132 -10.51 -13.14 18.19
N THR A 133 -9.35 -13.20 17.57
CA THR A 133 -8.65 -12.04 17.03
C THR A 133 -8.30 -12.27 15.57
N PHE A 134 -8.18 -11.17 14.83
CA PHE A 134 -7.81 -11.14 13.43
C PHE A 134 -6.56 -10.29 13.28
N ALA A 135 -5.56 -10.80 12.58
CA ALA A 135 -4.38 -10.05 12.23
C ALA A 135 -4.01 -10.28 10.77
N TYR A 136 -3.49 -9.25 10.11
CA TYR A 136 -2.97 -9.33 8.75
C TYR A 136 -1.55 -8.80 8.67
N GLY A 137 -0.83 -9.24 7.65
CA GLY A 137 0.54 -8.83 7.38
C GLY A 137 0.87 -8.96 5.91
N ALA A 138 1.91 -8.24 5.49
CA ALA A 138 2.47 -8.39 4.16
C ALA A 138 3.36 -9.63 4.07
N ILE A 139 3.64 -10.10 2.85
CA ILE A 139 4.68 -11.12 2.63
C ILE A 139 6.02 -10.73 3.27
N ASN A 140 6.69 -11.69 3.90
CA ASN A 140 7.94 -11.48 4.65
C ASN A 140 7.87 -10.47 5.82
N ALA A 141 6.68 -10.04 6.25
CA ALA A 141 6.51 -9.24 7.46
C ALA A 141 6.87 -10.04 8.71
N ARG A 142 7.48 -9.40 9.71
CA ARG A 142 7.73 -10.07 11.01
C ARG A 142 6.42 -10.15 11.77
N VAL A 143 6.23 -11.12 12.67
CA VAL A 143 5.01 -11.23 13.50
C VAL A 143 4.63 -9.90 14.19
N LYS A 144 5.61 -9.14 14.67
CA LYS A 144 5.37 -7.81 15.29
C LYS A 144 4.88 -6.71 14.32
N ASP A 145 5.05 -6.93 13.02
CA ASP A 145 4.60 -6.04 11.95
C ASP A 145 3.21 -6.46 11.43
N TRP A 146 2.63 -7.56 11.93
CA TRP A 146 1.23 -7.89 11.73
C TRP A 146 0.37 -7.06 12.66
N GLY A 147 -0.82 -6.69 12.22
CA GLY A 147 -1.71 -5.82 12.99
C GLY A 147 -3.18 -6.16 12.77
N PRO A 148 -4.05 -5.63 13.64
CA PRO A 148 -5.47 -5.80 13.49
C PRO A 148 -6.04 -4.89 12.40
N TRP A 149 -7.22 -5.26 11.89
CA TRP A 149 -8.02 -4.40 11.02
C TRP A 149 -9.36 -4.10 11.68
N HIS A 150 -9.58 -2.84 12.07
CA HIS A 150 -10.79 -2.40 12.76
C HIS A 150 -11.39 -1.19 12.04
N ASN A 151 -12.36 -0.54 12.67
CA ASN A 151 -12.95 0.71 12.26
C ASN A 151 -12.63 1.78 13.32
N THR A 152 -12.21 2.99 12.91
CA THR A 152 -11.89 4.07 13.86
C THR A 152 -13.10 4.55 14.67
N GLU A 153 -14.33 4.31 14.21
CA GLU A 153 -15.57 4.62 14.92
C GLU A 153 -15.77 3.76 16.18
N LEU A 154 -15.20 2.54 16.23
CA LEU A 154 -15.29 1.64 17.37
C LEU A 154 -14.48 2.11 18.59
N ARG A 155 -13.52 3.02 18.40
CA ARG A 155 -12.63 3.56 19.44
C ARG A 155 -12.06 2.45 20.34
N ASP A 156 -12.42 2.44 21.62
CA ASP A 156 -11.92 1.51 22.64
C ASP A 156 -12.81 0.27 22.84
N GLU A 157 -13.91 0.14 22.08
CA GLU A 157 -14.93 -0.92 22.26
C GLU A 157 -14.61 -2.22 21.49
N ILE A 158 -13.34 -2.48 21.23
CA ILE A 158 -12.92 -3.67 20.47
C ILE A 158 -12.83 -4.87 21.42
N LEU A 159 -13.92 -5.62 21.54
CA LEU A 159 -13.96 -6.87 22.30
C LEU A 159 -13.47 -8.05 21.43
N PRO A 160 -12.52 -8.87 21.92
CA PRO A 160 -12.14 -10.11 21.24
C PRO A 160 -13.32 -11.06 21.10
N GLY A 161 -13.44 -11.71 19.95
CA GLY A 161 -14.50 -12.68 19.67
C GLY A 161 -14.79 -12.80 18.19
N LEU A 162 -15.63 -13.78 17.84
CA LEU A 162 -15.97 -14.08 16.46
C LEU A 162 -16.60 -12.88 15.74
N ALA A 163 -17.43 -12.10 16.42
CA ALA A 163 -18.02 -10.89 15.83
C ALA A 163 -16.96 -9.86 15.38
N SER A 164 -15.93 -9.65 16.19
CA SER A 164 -14.81 -8.76 15.84
C SER A 164 -14.02 -9.29 14.66
N VAL A 165 -13.76 -10.61 14.62
CA VAL A 165 -13.10 -11.28 13.49
C VAL A 165 -13.92 -11.12 12.20
N LEU A 166 -15.23 -11.36 12.26
CA LEU A 166 -16.12 -11.20 11.10
C LEU A 166 -16.15 -9.75 10.62
N ASN A 167 -16.24 -8.77 11.51
CA ASN A 167 -16.15 -7.35 11.15
C ASN A 167 -14.82 -7.01 10.45
N SER A 168 -13.69 -7.55 10.95
CA SER A 168 -12.39 -7.39 10.29
C SER A 168 -12.36 -8.01 8.90
N CYS A 169 -12.90 -9.22 8.74
CA CYS A 169 -13.00 -9.91 7.45
C CYS A 169 -13.88 -9.15 6.47
N GLU A 170 -15.09 -8.77 6.87
CA GLU A 170 -16.06 -8.06 6.01
C GLU A 170 -15.56 -6.68 5.59
N SER A 171 -14.76 -6.00 6.42
CA SER A 171 -14.21 -4.70 6.07
C SER A 171 -12.92 -4.79 5.25
N LEU A 172 -11.94 -5.61 5.65
CA LEU A 172 -10.65 -5.74 4.96
C LEU A 172 -10.74 -6.54 3.67
N LEU A 173 -11.45 -7.67 3.71
CA LEU A 173 -11.51 -8.65 2.61
C LEU A 173 -12.66 -8.39 1.63
N ASN A 174 -13.42 -7.31 1.83
CA ASN A 174 -14.37 -6.82 0.85
C ASN A 174 -13.65 -6.49 -0.48
N PRO A 175 -14.21 -6.88 -1.64
CA PRO A 175 -13.58 -6.65 -2.95
C PRO A 175 -13.15 -5.19 -3.20
N GLN A 176 -14.00 -4.22 -2.88
CA GLN A 176 -13.70 -2.80 -3.04
C GLN A 176 -12.53 -2.37 -2.17
N THR A 177 -12.50 -2.81 -0.90
CA THR A 177 -11.36 -2.53 0.00
C THR A 177 -10.07 -3.18 -0.50
N LEU A 178 -10.10 -4.45 -0.90
CA LEU A 178 -8.92 -5.19 -1.37
C LEU A 178 -8.31 -4.57 -2.63
N LEU A 179 -9.14 -4.23 -3.62
CA LEU A 179 -8.65 -3.61 -4.85
C LEU A 179 -8.13 -2.19 -4.59
N GLN A 180 -8.79 -1.42 -3.72
CA GLN A 180 -8.30 -0.10 -3.31
C GLN A 180 -6.96 -0.21 -2.56
N LEU A 181 -6.78 -1.21 -1.69
CA LEU A 181 -5.51 -1.50 -1.02
C LEU A 181 -4.40 -1.81 -2.03
N LEU A 182 -4.68 -2.66 -3.02
CA LEU A 182 -3.72 -3.01 -4.07
C LEU A 182 -3.29 -1.78 -4.89
N GLU A 183 -4.25 -0.98 -5.31
CA GLU A 183 -4.01 0.20 -6.16
C GLU A 183 -3.20 1.28 -5.42
N SER A 184 -3.65 1.65 -4.24
CA SER A 184 -3.19 2.89 -3.60
C SER A 184 -2.27 2.66 -2.40
N PHE A 185 -2.38 1.53 -1.70
CA PHE A 185 -1.77 1.38 -0.38
C PHE A 185 -0.67 0.32 -0.26
N ALA A 186 -0.59 -0.63 -1.19
CA ALA A 186 0.52 -1.58 -1.23
C ALA A 186 1.79 -0.89 -1.75
N LEU A 187 2.75 -0.64 -0.86
CA LEU A 187 4.02 -0.01 -1.17
C LEU A 187 5.19 -0.97 -0.94
N PHE A 188 6.31 -0.70 -1.61
CA PHE A 188 7.56 -1.40 -1.39
C PHE A 188 8.62 -0.40 -0.94
N SER A 189 9.46 -0.77 0.01
CA SER A 189 10.53 0.10 0.51
C SER A 189 11.78 -0.74 0.79
N THR A 190 12.93 -0.06 0.80
CA THR A 190 14.22 -0.66 1.12
C THR A 190 14.60 -0.25 2.53
N VAL A 191 14.63 -1.20 3.47
CA VAL A 191 14.92 -0.95 4.88
C VAL A 191 16.30 -1.47 5.26
N LYS A 192 17.06 -0.69 6.05
CA LYS A 192 18.33 -1.12 6.63
C LYS A 192 18.08 -1.95 7.88
N THR A 193 18.65 -3.13 7.94
CA THR A 193 18.47 -4.11 9.04
C THR A 193 19.65 -4.17 10.00
N GLY A 194 20.59 -3.22 9.90
CA GLY A 194 21.77 -3.11 10.75
C GLY A 194 22.91 -2.38 10.03
N LYS A 195 24.01 -2.08 10.73
CA LYS A 195 25.18 -1.39 10.13
C LYS A 195 25.89 -2.24 9.06
N ASN A 196 25.87 -3.57 9.20
CA ASN A 196 26.59 -4.51 8.34
C ASN A 196 25.67 -5.53 7.65
N THR A 197 24.36 -5.25 7.60
CA THR A 197 23.39 -6.14 6.95
C THR A 197 22.97 -5.51 5.62
N PRO A 198 22.96 -6.25 4.51
CA PRO A 198 22.46 -5.72 3.25
C PRO A 198 21.02 -5.23 3.43
N PRO A 199 20.67 -4.08 2.83
CA PRO A 199 19.33 -3.55 2.95
C PRO A 199 18.32 -4.52 2.33
N LYS A 200 17.14 -4.64 2.95
CA LYS A 200 16.12 -5.60 2.56
C LYS A 200 14.94 -4.87 1.91
N ARG A 201 14.45 -5.39 0.78
CA ARG A 201 13.16 -4.96 0.20
C ARG A 201 12.02 -5.51 1.06
N VAL A 202 11.08 -4.65 1.45
CA VAL A 202 9.89 -5.00 2.22
C VAL A 202 8.65 -4.45 1.55
N LYS A 203 7.54 -5.17 1.71
CA LYS A 203 6.20 -4.69 1.36
C LYS A 203 5.57 -4.05 2.61
N ILE A 204 4.97 -2.89 2.43
CA ILE A 204 4.31 -2.11 3.47
C ILE A 204 2.83 -2.03 3.10
N LEU A 205 1.98 -2.36 4.07
CA LEU A 205 0.54 -2.21 4.01
C LEU A 205 0.11 -1.12 5.01
N PRO A 206 -1.01 -0.42 4.77
CA PRO A 206 -1.50 0.59 5.69
C PRO A 206 -2.10 -0.08 6.91
N ARG A 207 -2.12 0.62 8.04
CA ARG A 207 -3.01 0.35 9.18
C ARG A 207 -4.40 0.91 8.89
N TYR A 208 -5.44 0.34 9.50
CA TYR A 208 -6.83 0.78 9.28
C TYR A 208 -7.05 2.30 9.47
N PRO A 209 -6.45 3.01 10.46
CA PRO A 209 -6.66 4.46 10.58
C PRO A 209 -5.98 5.24 9.45
N GLN A 210 -4.86 4.75 8.91
CA GLN A 210 -4.20 5.37 7.76
C GLN A 210 -5.03 5.18 6.49
N PHE A 211 -5.67 4.02 6.34
CA PHE A 211 -6.57 3.75 5.22
C PHE A 211 -7.79 4.68 5.27
N GLU A 212 -8.46 4.77 6.42
CA GLU A 212 -9.63 5.63 6.59
C GLU A 212 -9.29 7.12 6.46
N ALA A 213 -8.20 7.59 7.08
CA ALA A 213 -7.78 8.98 7.00
C ALA A 213 -7.42 9.39 5.57
N ALA A 214 -6.75 8.52 4.79
CA ALA A 214 -6.43 8.81 3.39
C ALA A 214 -7.71 9.02 2.56
N LYS A 215 -8.72 8.15 2.75
CA LYS A 215 -10.02 8.29 2.11
C LYS A 215 -10.71 9.60 2.50
N GLN A 216 -10.72 9.93 3.80
CA GLN A 216 -11.32 11.17 4.28
C GLN A 216 -10.64 12.43 3.70
N ILE A 217 -9.31 12.39 3.49
CA ILE A 217 -8.57 13.46 2.83
C ILE A 217 -9.04 13.61 1.38
N VAL A 218 -9.06 12.51 0.61
CA VAL A 218 -9.45 12.52 -0.81
C VAL A 218 -10.89 13.00 -0.97
N GLU A 219 -11.82 12.48 -0.18
CA GLU A 219 -13.23 12.88 -0.23
C GLU A 219 -13.42 14.36 0.13
N ARG A 220 -12.65 14.89 1.09
CA ARG A 220 -12.69 16.33 1.40
C ARG A 220 -12.16 17.19 0.26
N VAL A 221 -11.08 16.76 -0.39
CA VAL A 221 -10.54 17.46 -1.57
C VAL A 221 -11.54 17.44 -2.71
N ARG A 222 -12.15 16.28 -3.01
CA ARG A 222 -13.22 16.14 -4.02
C ARG A 222 -14.40 17.06 -3.76
N ARG A 223 -14.83 17.14 -2.50
CA ARG A 223 -15.92 18.03 -2.09
C ARG A 223 -15.60 19.52 -2.28
N GLY A 224 -14.32 19.89 -2.26
CA GLY A 224 -13.84 21.27 -2.46
C GLY A 224 -14.06 22.22 -1.28
N TYR A 225 -14.87 21.85 -0.28
CA TYR A 225 -15.07 22.62 0.96
C TYR A 225 -15.45 21.72 2.16
N PRO A 226 -14.94 21.98 3.39
CA PRO A 226 -13.92 22.98 3.72
C PRO A 226 -12.56 22.64 3.12
N LYS A 227 -11.81 23.67 2.66
CA LYS A 227 -10.48 23.53 2.04
C LYS A 227 -9.34 23.22 3.02
N LYS A 228 -9.67 23.06 4.30
CA LYS A 228 -8.72 22.79 5.40
C LYS A 228 -9.25 21.62 6.21
N GLY A 229 -8.34 20.86 6.79
CA GLY A 229 -8.63 19.74 7.67
C GLY A 229 -7.45 19.44 8.56
N LEU A 230 -7.72 18.75 9.68
CA LEU A 230 -6.70 18.30 10.62
C LEU A 230 -6.92 16.81 10.88
N ILE A 231 -5.88 16.01 10.66
CA ILE A 231 -5.83 14.62 11.09
C ILE A 231 -4.96 14.55 12.34
N TRP A 232 -5.55 14.16 13.46
CA TRP A 232 -4.82 14.05 14.72
C TRP A 232 -4.46 12.58 15.00
N HIS A 233 -3.17 12.27 14.88
CA HIS A 233 -2.62 10.96 15.23
C HIS A 233 -1.52 11.06 16.31
N PHE A 234 -1.32 9.95 17.03
CA PHE A 234 -0.16 9.78 17.91
C PHE A 234 1.16 9.73 17.14
N GLN A 235 2.26 10.09 17.81
CA GLN A 235 3.61 9.96 17.26
C GLN A 235 3.93 8.48 16.99
N GLY A 236 4.60 8.19 15.86
CA GLY A 236 4.93 6.81 15.45
C GLY A 236 3.75 6.02 14.86
N SER A 237 2.59 6.64 14.66
CA SER A 237 1.43 6.04 13.98
C SER A 237 1.63 5.81 12.48
N GLY A 238 2.64 6.47 11.89
CA GLY A 238 2.94 6.42 10.45
C GLY A 238 2.27 7.55 9.65
N LYS A 239 2.32 8.80 10.13
CA LYS A 239 1.74 9.97 9.46
C LYS A 239 2.33 10.20 8.06
N SER A 240 3.64 10.01 7.91
CA SER A 240 4.34 10.13 6.63
C SER A 240 3.81 9.14 5.59
N LEU A 241 3.58 7.87 5.97
CA LEU A 241 2.95 6.88 5.11
C LEU A 241 1.51 7.27 4.73
N LEU A 242 0.73 7.79 5.69
CA LEU A 242 -0.62 8.31 5.42
C LEU A 242 -0.58 9.39 4.33
N MET A 243 0.32 10.38 4.44
CA MET A 243 0.42 11.43 3.43
C MET A 243 0.78 10.88 2.05
N LEU A 244 1.64 9.85 1.98
CA LEU A 244 1.97 9.19 0.71
C LEU A 244 0.76 8.46 0.11
N TYR A 245 -0.01 7.73 0.91
CA TYR A 245 -1.23 7.07 0.46
C TYR A 245 -2.24 8.07 -0.06
N ALA A 246 -2.49 9.15 0.70
CA ALA A 246 -3.38 10.21 0.28
C ALA A 246 -2.89 10.87 -1.03
N ALA A 247 -1.58 11.16 -1.14
CA ALA A 247 -1.00 11.73 -2.35
C ALA A 247 -1.17 10.83 -3.57
N LYS A 248 -0.96 9.50 -3.43
CA LYS A 248 -1.21 8.53 -4.51
C LYS A 248 -2.67 8.54 -4.95
N MET A 249 -3.60 8.48 -4.00
CA MET A 249 -5.04 8.48 -4.30
C MET A 249 -5.48 9.78 -4.99
N LEU A 250 -5.04 10.94 -4.50
CA LEU A 250 -5.33 12.23 -5.11
C LEU A 250 -4.79 12.32 -6.55
N ARG A 251 -3.63 11.71 -6.82
CA ARG A 251 -3.02 11.68 -8.15
C ARG A 251 -3.71 10.72 -9.12
N ALA A 252 -4.25 9.61 -8.62
CA ALA A 252 -5.01 8.64 -9.41
C ALA A 252 -6.45 9.11 -9.70
N ASP A 253 -6.94 10.09 -8.95
CA ASP A 253 -8.29 10.60 -9.10
C ASP A 253 -8.45 11.52 -10.32
N ASN A 254 -9.04 10.98 -11.39
CA ASN A 254 -9.31 11.70 -12.64
C ASN A 254 -10.16 12.96 -12.43
N ALA A 255 -11.06 12.98 -11.44
CA ALA A 255 -11.89 14.15 -11.15
C ALA A 255 -11.07 15.38 -10.72
N LEU A 256 -9.87 15.16 -10.16
CA LEU A 256 -8.96 16.22 -9.70
C LEU A 256 -8.03 16.76 -10.80
N LYS A 257 -8.19 16.29 -12.05
CA LYS A 257 -7.48 16.81 -13.23
C LYS A 257 -5.95 16.87 -13.03
N ASN A 258 -5.36 15.75 -12.63
CA ASN A 258 -3.92 15.56 -12.47
C ASN A 258 -3.32 16.59 -11.46
N PRO A 259 -3.71 16.55 -10.17
CA PRO A 259 -3.36 17.60 -9.19
C PRO A 259 -1.86 17.62 -8.86
N THR A 260 -1.37 18.74 -8.35
CA THR A 260 -0.03 18.83 -7.74
C THR A 260 -0.19 18.61 -6.24
N VAL A 261 0.51 17.62 -5.68
CA VAL A 261 0.45 17.33 -4.23
C VAL A 261 1.78 17.71 -3.60
N LEU A 262 1.77 18.69 -2.69
CA LEU A 262 2.93 19.07 -1.89
C LEU A 262 2.88 18.36 -0.54
N ILE A 263 3.90 17.58 -0.24
CA ILE A 263 4.14 17.00 1.08
C ILE A 263 5.21 17.84 1.78
N VAL A 264 4.81 18.55 2.83
CA VAL A 264 5.67 19.42 3.63
C VAL A 264 5.97 18.75 4.95
N VAL A 265 7.25 18.49 5.23
CA VAL A 265 7.70 17.87 6.49
C VAL A 265 8.74 18.70 7.22
N ASP A 266 8.98 18.40 8.50
CA ASP A 266 10.12 18.94 9.23
C ASP A 266 11.45 18.39 8.66
N ARG A 267 12.53 19.16 8.79
CA ARG A 267 13.87 18.85 8.26
C ARG A 267 14.42 17.54 8.82
N ARG A 268 14.13 17.23 10.08
CA ARG A 268 14.59 16.00 10.76
C ARG A 268 13.90 14.73 10.22
N ASP A 269 12.63 14.86 9.83
CA ASP A 269 11.83 13.76 9.30
C ASP A 269 12.11 13.50 7.81
N LEU A 270 12.49 14.53 7.04
CA LEU A 270 12.91 14.39 5.64
C LEU A 270 14.11 13.45 5.49
N ASP A 271 15.11 13.56 6.37
CA ASP A 271 16.38 12.86 6.21
C ASP A 271 16.33 11.39 6.65
N SER A 272 15.50 11.06 7.64
CA SER A 272 15.43 9.71 8.22
C SER A 272 14.23 8.89 7.73
N GLN A 273 13.04 9.48 7.63
CA GLN A 273 11.82 8.72 7.29
C GLN A 273 11.50 8.78 5.80
N ILE A 274 11.74 9.92 5.15
CA ILE A 274 11.35 10.09 3.75
C ILE A 274 12.32 9.40 2.78
N ASN A 275 13.64 9.48 2.98
CA ASN A 275 14.57 8.80 2.07
C ASN A 275 14.42 7.27 2.12
N GLU A 276 14.19 6.69 3.30
CA GLU A 276 14.02 5.23 3.45
C GLU A 276 12.61 4.77 3.02
N THR A 277 11.57 5.52 3.36
CA THR A 277 10.18 5.12 3.06
C THR A 277 9.71 5.57 1.67
N PHE A 278 10.02 6.80 1.26
CA PHE A 278 9.56 7.40 -0.01
C PHE A 278 10.62 7.32 -1.12
N GLY A 279 11.91 7.43 -0.80
CA GLY A 279 12.98 7.17 -1.78
C GLY A 279 13.11 5.69 -2.14
N GLY A 280 12.64 4.81 -1.24
CA GLY A 280 12.49 3.38 -1.50
C GLY A 280 11.18 3.02 -2.19
N ALA A 281 10.10 3.77 -1.97
CA ALA A 281 8.83 3.54 -2.67
C ALA A 281 8.93 4.05 -4.11
N ASP A 282 8.76 3.14 -5.06
CA ASP A 282 8.83 3.45 -6.49
C ASP A 282 7.53 4.15 -6.94
N VAL A 283 7.33 5.37 -6.42
CA VAL A 283 6.15 6.18 -6.70
C VAL A 283 6.47 7.09 -7.88
N LYS A 284 5.79 6.85 -9.00
CA LYS A 284 5.92 7.63 -10.24
C LYS A 284 5.69 9.12 -9.96
N ASN A 285 6.53 9.98 -10.54
CA ASN A 285 6.46 11.44 -10.44
C ASN A 285 6.55 12.00 -9.00
N LEU A 286 7.30 11.33 -8.13
CA LEU A 286 7.69 11.83 -6.81
C LEU A 286 9.03 12.56 -6.90
N ILE A 287 9.05 13.83 -6.51
CA ILE A 287 10.23 14.71 -6.62
C ILE A 287 10.58 15.25 -5.25
N LYS A 288 11.80 14.97 -4.79
CA LYS A 288 12.39 15.64 -3.62
C LYS A 288 12.94 17.00 -4.04
N VAL A 289 12.32 18.08 -3.56
CA VAL A 289 12.72 19.45 -3.88
C VAL A 289 14.02 19.79 -3.17
N GLN A 290 15.03 20.29 -3.90
CA GLN A 290 16.39 20.46 -3.37
C GLN A 290 16.68 21.84 -2.78
N SER A 291 15.98 22.90 -3.23
CA SER A 291 16.22 24.28 -2.80
C SER A 291 14.94 25.12 -2.85
N CYS A 292 14.97 26.30 -2.22
CA CYS A 292 13.87 27.27 -2.25
C CYS A 292 13.56 27.71 -3.69
N LYS A 293 14.60 28.05 -4.46
CA LYS A 293 14.49 28.41 -5.88
C LYS A 293 13.78 27.32 -6.69
N LYS A 294 14.17 26.05 -6.51
CA LYS A 294 13.53 24.93 -7.21
C LYS A 294 12.07 24.73 -6.80
N LEU A 295 11.73 24.99 -5.54
CA LEU A 295 10.34 24.93 -5.08
C LEU A 295 9.47 25.96 -5.80
N GLY A 296 9.93 27.21 -5.86
CA GLY A 296 9.27 28.28 -6.61
C GLY A 296 9.09 27.90 -8.09
N GLU A 297 10.17 27.49 -8.75
CA GLU A 297 10.13 27.04 -10.16
C GLU A 297 9.10 25.93 -10.40
N TYR A 298 9.05 24.89 -9.53
CA TYR A 298 8.07 23.81 -9.70
C TYR A 298 6.62 24.29 -9.57
N ILE A 299 6.35 25.22 -8.66
CA ILE A 299 5.00 25.76 -8.44
C ILE A 299 4.61 26.68 -9.61
N GLU A 300 5.49 27.59 -10.00
CA GLU A 300 5.26 28.55 -11.11
C GLU A 300 5.10 27.85 -12.46
N GLN A 301 5.94 26.85 -12.75
CA GLN A 301 5.92 26.09 -14.02
C GLN A 301 4.85 25.01 -14.07
N ASP A 302 3.91 25.02 -13.14
CA ASP A 302 2.78 24.09 -13.14
C ASP A 302 3.16 22.60 -13.03
N SER A 303 4.27 22.30 -12.36
CA SER A 303 4.80 20.94 -12.32
C SER A 303 3.82 19.98 -11.64
N ARG A 304 3.46 18.92 -12.36
CA ARG A 304 2.53 17.88 -11.92
C ARG A 304 3.29 16.77 -11.22
N GLY A 305 2.72 16.22 -10.16
CA GLY A 305 3.34 15.13 -9.39
C GLY A 305 3.20 15.31 -7.90
N ILE A 306 4.05 14.58 -7.17
CA ILE A 306 4.17 14.66 -5.71
C ILE A 306 5.49 15.37 -5.40
N LEU A 307 5.41 16.57 -4.83
CA LEU A 307 6.58 17.37 -4.45
C LEU A 307 6.83 17.21 -2.95
N ILE A 308 7.97 16.67 -2.58
CA ILE A 308 8.37 16.58 -1.18
C ILE A 308 9.31 17.73 -0.82
N THR A 309 8.92 18.51 0.16
CA THR A 309 9.64 19.71 0.59
C THR A 309 9.67 19.83 2.11
N THR A 310 10.40 20.82 2.62
CA THR A 310 10.38 21.18 4.03
C THR A 310 9.89 22.60 4.18
N ILE A 311 9.35 22.94 5.36
CA ILE A 311 8.87 24.31 5.63
C ILE A 311 9.94 25.38 5.39
N PHE A 312 11.22 25.03 5.63
CA PHE A 312 12.36 25.91 5.42
C PHE A 312 12.58 26.30 3.95
N LYS A 313 12.11 25.50 2.99
CA LYS A 313 12.28 25.81 1.55
C LYS A 313 11.32 26.88 1.04
N PHE A 314 10.40 27.35 1.87
CA PHE A 314 9.52 28.48 1.56
C PHE A 314 10.12 29.83 1.96
N LYS A 315 11.27 29.86 2.66
CA LYS A 315 11.84 31.10 3.22
C LYS A 315 12.25 32.14 2.18
N ASP A 316 12.78 31.69 1.04
CA ASP A 316 13.29 32.59 -0.02
C ASP A 316 12.27 32.75 -1.16
N ILE A 317 11.01 32.38 -0.91
CA ILE A 317 9.91 32.64 -1.85
C ILE A 317 9.35 34.01 -1.49
N GLU A 318 9.61 35.00 -2.33
CA GLU A 318 9.02 36.33 -2.19
C GLU A 318 7.51 36.23 -2.40
N ILE A 319 6.74 36.63 -1.39
CA ILE A 319 5.28 36.72 -1.47
C ILE A 319 4.98 38.15 -1.89
N ASP A 320 4.50 38.31 -3.13
CA ASP A 320 3.91 39.56 -3.57
C ASP A 320 2.49 39.67 -3.02
N ASP A 321 2.33 40.39 -1.90
CA ASP A 321 1.03 40.64 -1.26
C ASP A 321 0.03 41.36 -2.18
N SER A 322 0.51 42.00 -3.26
CA SER A 322 -0.33 42.64 -4.28
C SER A 322 -0.82 41.68 -5.37
N ASN A 323 -0.26 40.47 -5.44
CA ASN A 323 -0.66 39.42 -6.38
C ASN A 323 -1.62 38.42 -5.71
N PRO A 324 -2.95 38.55 -5.91
CA PRO A 324 -3.94 37.66 -5.28
C PRO A 324 -3.86 36.21 -5.75
N ASN A 325 -3.13 35.95 -6.85
CA ASN A 325 -2.94 34.62 -7.43
C ASN A 325 -1.72 33.88 -6.86
N GLY A 326 -0.89 34.55 -6.06
CA GLY A 326 0.38 33.99 -5.59
C GLY A 326 1.27 33.48 -6.73
N LEU A 327 2.07 32.44 -6.46
CA LEU A 327 2.92 31.79 -7.47
C LEU A 327 2.13 30.98 -8.51
N ASN A 328 0.96 30.46 -8.15
CA ASN A 328 0.11 29.65 -9.03
C ASN A 328 -1.34 29.68 -8.52
N ASN A 329 -2.29 30.00 -9.40
CA ASN A 329 -3.70 30.17 -9.09
C ASN A 329 -4.57 28.91 -9.28
N ARG A 330 -3.98 27.76 -9.59
CA ARG A 330 -4.72 26.51 -9.69
C ARG A 330 -5.36 26.11 -8.37
N ASP A 331 -6.59 25.64 -8.47
CA ASP A 331 -7.38 25.15 -7.34
C ASP A 331 -7.07 23.69 -6.95
N ASN A 332 -6.33 22.96 -7.80
CA ASN A 332 -5.95 21.56 -7.59
C ASN A 332 -4.46 21.41 -7.19
N ILE A 333 -3.96 22.36 -6.40
CA ILE A 333 -2.71 22.25 -5.64
C ILE A 333 -3.06 21.89 -4.19
N ILE A 334 -2.64 20.72 -3.75
CA ILE A 334 -3.04 20.13 -2.47
C ILE A 334 -1.81 20.05 -1.58
N VAL A 335 -1.89 20.61 -0.37
CA VAL A 335 -0.77 20.65 0.57
C VAL A 335 -1.09 19.75 1.76
N LEU A 336 -0.23 18.75 1.99
CA LEU A 336 -0.23 17.87 3.15
C LEU A 336 0.96 18.27 4.04
N VAL A 337 0.70 18.58 5.30
CA VAL A 337 1.72 19.08 6.24
C VAL A 337 1.78 18.15 7.45
N ASP A 338 2.98 17.74 7.84
CA ASP A 338 3.27 17.05 9.11
C ASP A 338 3.85 18.01 10.16
#